data_AF-A0A7W8DWV2-F1
#
_entry.id   AF-A0A7W8DWV2-F1
#
_cell.length_a   1.000
_cell.length_b   1.000
_cell.length_c   1.000
_cell.angle_alpha   90.00
_cell.angle_beta   90.00
_cell.angle_gamma   90.00
#
_symmetry.space_group_name_H-M   'P 1'
#
loop_
_entity.id
_entity.type
_entity.pdbx_description
1 polymer ?
#
loop_
_entity_poly.entity_id
_entity_poly.type
_entity_poly.pdbx_seq_one_letter_code
_entity_poly.pdbx_strand_id
1 'polypeptide(L)'
;MSDWLDDMRGRIEVISRSAGLTPRDYAATLVGCIVGEGKAKVLHVGDGAAVYRTTNSDEWAVASWPSNGEYASTTYFVTDDPEPSFQLSEIEGYVSELAVFTDGIEHLVLNYSTRSAFPPFFNRMFSDFRSGGIRKNRKLSRQLCNYLNGPSVCDRTDDDKTLLLARRILNVAPQKHL
;
A
#
# COMPACT_ATOMS: atom_id res chain seq x y z
N MET A 1 -5.29 -21.39 9.88
CA MET A 1 -5.51 -20.63 8.62
C MET A 1 -4.99 -19.22 8.82
N SER A 2 -3.66 -19.13 8.94
CA SER A 2 -2.85 -17.92 8.89
C SER A 2 -1.37 -18.32 8.85
N ASP A 3 -1.07 -19.50 8.28
CA ASP A 3 0.22 -20.18 8.44
C ASP A 3 1.40 -19.32 7.99
N TRP A 4 1.18 -18.39 7.06
CA TRP A 4 2.19 -17.43 6.60
C TRP A 4 2.49 -16.34 7.65
N LEU A 5 1.49 -15.88 8.40
CA LEU A 5 1.62 -14.86 9.44
C LEU A 5 2.29 -15.47 10.67
N ASP A 6 1.93 -16.70 11.01
CA ASP A 6 2.57 -17.45 12.08
C ASP A 6 4.03 -17.80 11.72
N ASP A 7 4.33 -18.18 10.47
CA ASP A 7 5.72 -18.35 9.99
C ASP A 7 6.51 -17.03 10.08
N MET A 8 5.90 -15.91 9.66
CA MET A 8 6.53 -14.60 9.78
C MET A 8 6.81 -14.22 11.24
N ARG A 9 5.84 -14.40 12.14
CA ARG A 9 5.98 -14.15 13.59
C ARG A 9 7.05 -15.04 14.20
N GLY A 10 7.08 -16.33 13.84
CA GLY A 10 8.11 -17.27 14.28
C GLY A 10 9.52 -16.85 13.84
N ARG A 11 9.68 -16.31 12.63
CA ARG A 11 10.96 -15.76 12.16
C ARG A 11 11.36 -14.51 12.95
N ILE A 12 10.42 -13.60 13.24
CA ILE A 12 10.66 -12.42 14.07
C ILE A 12 11.07 -12.84 15.49
N GLU A 13 10.42 -13.87 16.06
CA GLU A 13 10.76 -14.41 17.37
C GLU A 13 12.17 -14.98 17.42
N VAL A 14 12.59 -15.73 16.40
CA VAL A 14 13.95 -16.25 16.29
C VAL A 14 14.97 -15.11 16.17
N ILE A 15 14.73 -14.13 15.30
CA ILE A 15 15.63 -12.99 15.08
C ILE A 15 15.75 -12.14 16.35
N SER A 16 14.63 -11.75 16.96
CA SER A 16 14.61 -10.95 18.19
C SER A 16 15.39 -11.61 19.32
N ARG A 17 15.17 -12.92 19.56
CA ARG A 17 15.94 -13.69 20.54
C ARG A 17 17.43 -13.67 20.27
N SER A 18 17.86 -13.90 19.03
CA SER A 18 19.28 -13.87 18.67
C SER A 18 19.92 -12.49 18.83
N ALA A 19 19.13 -11.42 18.77
CA ALA A 19 19.56 -10.06 19.01
C ALA A 19 19.47 -9.62 20.49
N GLY A 20 18.98 -10.49 21.40
CA GLY A 20 18.74 -10.13 22.80
C GLY A 20 17.57 -9.15 22.98
N LEU A 21 16.65 -9.10 22.03
CA LEU A 21 15.46 -8.24 22.00
C LEU A 21 14.19 -9.07 22.12
N THR A 22 13.06 -8.38 22.22
CA THR A 22 11.71 -8.98 22.22
C THR A 22 11.07 -8.87 20.84
N PRO A 23 10.07 -9.71 20.49
CA PRO A 23 9.31 -9.55 19.26
C PRO A 23 8.69 -8.15 19.14
N ARG A 24 8.31 -7.54 20.26
CA ARG A 24 7.73 -6.20 20.31
C ARG A 24 8.71 -5.11 19.85
N ASP A 25 10.02 -5.32 19.98
CA ASP A 25 11.03 -4.39 19.44
C ASP A 25 11.09 -4.41 17.90
N TYR A 26 10.42 -5.39 17.28
CA TYR A 26 10.23 -5.53 15.84
C TYR A 26 8.76 -5.29 15.45
N ALA A 27 7.99 -4.61 16.30
CA ALA A 27 6.62 -4.21 16.00
C ALA A 27 6.58 -3.38 14.73
N ALA A 28 5.76 -3.81 13.77
CA ALA A 28 5.64 -3.18 12.47
C ALA A 28 4.20 -3.30 11.95
N THR A 29 3.78 -2.31 11.18
CA THR A 29 2.58 -2.36 10.34
C THR A 29 2.90 -3.13 9.06
N LEU A 30 1.88 -3.58 8.35
CA LEU A 30 2.03 -4.28 7.07
C LEU A 30 0.88 -3.95 6.15
N VAL A 31 1.17 -3.44 4.96
CA VAL A 31 0.21 -3.38 3.86
C VAL A 31 0.78 -4.16 2.68
N GLY A 32 0.12 -5.26 2.33
CA GLY A 32 0.55 -6.18 1.28
C GLY A 32 -0.55 -6.40 0.25
N CYS A 33 -0.17 -6.57 -1.01
CA CYS A 33 -1.12 -6.84 -2.09
C CYS A 33 -0.65 -7.97 -3.01
N ILE A 34 -1.58 -8.83 -3.42
CA ILE A 34 -1.38 -9.84 -4.46
C ILE A 34 -2.37 -9.54 -5.59
N VAL A 35 -1.85 -9.22 -6.78
CA VAL A 35 -2.68 -8.85 -7.93
C VAL A 35 -2.60 -9.96 -8.99
N GLY A 36 -3.71 -10.68 -9.18
CA GLY A 36 -3.90 -11.67 -10.23
C GLY A 36 -4.48 -11.08 -11.51
N GLU A 37 -4.94 -11.93 -12.42
CA GLU A 37 -5.53 -11.49 -13.69
C GLU A 37 -6.90 -10.84 -13.48
N GLY A 38 -7.87 -11.56 -12.90
CA GLY A 38 -9.23 -11.05 -12.65
C GLY A 38 -9.60 -10.82 -11.19
N LYS A 39 -8.63 -10.92 -10.27
CA LYS A 39 -8.84 -10.68 -8.83
C LYS A 39 -7.57 -10.18 -8.17
N ALA A 40 -7.72 -9.45 -7.07
CA ALA A 40 -6.61 -9.09 -6.19
C ALA A 40 -6.99 -9.29 -4.72
N LYS A 41 -5.98 -9.42 -3.87
CA LYS A 41 -6.14 -9.44 -2.42
C LYS A 41 -5.24 -8.39 -1.79
N VAL A 42 -5.76 -7.69 -0.80
CA VAL A 42 -4.98 -6.78 0.06
C VAL A 42 -5.06 -7.29 1.49
N LEU A 43 -3.90 -7.45 2.08
CA LEU A 43 -3.68 -7.79 3.48
C LEU A 43 -3.17 -6.55 4.20
N HIS A 44 -3.74 -6.22 5.35
CA HIS A 44 -3.39 -5.01 6.08
C HIS A 44 -3.37 -5.26 7.59
N VAL A 45 -2.30 -4.84 8.26
CA VAL A 45 -2.12 -4.78 9.71
C VAL A 45 -1.67 -3.36 10.09
N GLY A 46 -2.42 -2.70 10.96
CA GLY A 46 -2.07 -1.39 11.51
C GLY A 46 -2.33 -0.22 10.56
N ASP A 47 -1.37 0.71 10.53
CA ASP A 47 -1.47 1.94 9.76
C ASP A 47 -1.00 1.74 8.30
N GLY A 48 -1.19 2.76 7.47
CA GLY A 48 -1.07 2.71 6.02
C GLY A 48 -2.40 2.42 5.34
N ALA A 49 -2.39 2.39 4.00
CA ALA A 49 -3.57 2.04 3.22
C ALA A 49 -3.23 1.57 1.80
N ALA A 50 -4.24 0.96 1.16
CA ALA A 50 -4.20 0.59 -0.25
C ALA A 50 -5.41 1.15 -0.98
N VAL A 51 -5.17 1.79 -2.13
CA VAL A 51 -6.22 2.27 -3.04
C VAL A 51 -6.00 1.71 -4.43
N TYR A 52 -7.08 1.49 -5.15
CA TYR A 52 -7.02 0.87 -6.46
C TYR A 52 -8.06 1.45 -7.41
N ARG A 53 -7.84 1.16 -8.68
CA ARG A 53 -8.79 1.36 -9.76
C ARG A 53 -8.84 0.12 -10.62
N THR A 54 -10.01 -0.23 -11.14
CA THR A 54 -10.18 -1.36 -12.08
C THR A 54 -10.15 -0.86 -13.52
N THR A 55 -10.09 -1.77 -14.50
CA THR A 55 -10.18 -1.39 -15.92
C THR A 55 -11.55 -0.85 -16.31
N ASN A 56 -12.59 -1.14 -15.53
CA ASN A 56 -13.99 -0.84 -15.87
C ASN A 56 -14.54 0.37 -15.12
N SER A 57 -13.71 1.05 -14.32
CA SER A 57 -14.10 2.23 -13.55
C SER A 57 -13.00 3.27 -13.61
N ASP A 58 -13.39 4.54 -13.75
CA ASP A 58 -12.47 5.66 -13.61
C ASP A 58 -12.32 6.13 -12.15
N GLU A 59 -13.10 5.57 -11.23
CA GLU A 59 -13.11 5.94 -9.82
C GLU A 59 -12.05 5.18 -9.01
N TRP A 60 -11.53 5.86 -7.98
CA TRP A 60 -10.63 5.26 -7.00
C TRP A 60 -11.43 4.65 -5.86
N ALA A 61 -11.20 3.37 -5.61
CA ALA A 61 -11.73 2.65 -4.45
C ALA A 61 -10.62 2.43 -3.40
N VAL A 62 -11.02 2.35 -2.14
CA VAL A 62 -10.10 2.02 -1.03
C VAL A 62 -10.21 0.53 -0.76
N ALA A 63 -9.10 -0.19 -0.93
CA ALA A 63 -9.03 -1.62 -0.65
C ALA A 63 -8.83 -1.89 0.84
N SER A 64 -8.01 -1.07 1.51
CA SER A 64 -7.78 -1.16 2.95
C SER A 64 -7.66 0.24 3.54
N TRP A 65 -8.25 0.42 4.71
CA TRP A 65 -8.30 1.70 5.41
C TRP A 65 -7.41 1.62 6.66
N PRO A 66 -6.76 2.73 7.08
CA PRO A 66 -5.93 2.75 8.28
C PRO A 66 -6.70 2.21 9.48
N SER A 67 -6.16 1.19 10.14
CA SER A 67 -6.81 0.52 11.25
C SER A 67 -6.37 1.18 12.56
N ASN A 68 -6.98 2.32 12.87
CA ASN A 68 -6.86 2.93 14.19
C ASN A 68 -7.71 2.09 15.15
N GLY A 69 -7.14 1.56 16.23
CA GLY A 69 -7.90 0.81 17.23
C GLY A 69 -8.99 1.66 17.92
N GLU A 70 -9.62 1.13 18.98
CA GLU A 70 -10.71 1.82 19.70
C GLU A 70 -10.33 3.22 20.23
N TYR A 71 -9.03 3.53 20.30
CA TYR A 71 -8.48 4.84 20.63
C TYR A 71 -7.64 5.35 19.48
N ALA A 72 -7.63 6.67 19.27
CA ALA A 72 -6.87 7.35 18.21
C ALA A 72 -5.34 7.15 18.28
N SER A 73 -4.83 6.43 19.28
CA SER A 73 -3.42 6.15 19.55
C SER A 73 -3.10 4.66 19.61
N THR A 74 -4.01 3.78 19.16
CA THR A 74 -3.77 2.34 19.13
C THR A 74 -3.45 1.90 17.71
N THR A 75 -2.18 1.56 17.46
CA THR A 75 -1.72 0.91 16.23
C THR A 75 -1.67 -0.59 16.44
N TYR A 76 -2.16 -1.35 15.46
CA TYR A 76 -2.01 -2.82 15.44
C TYR A 76 -0.69 -3.22 14.79
N PHE A 77 -0.01 -4.20 15.37
CA PHE A 77 1.27 -4.67 14.87
C PHE A 77 1.25 -6.14 14.50
N VAL A 78 2.09 -6.52 13.55
CA VAL A 78 2.22 -7.93 13.13
C VAL A 78 2.73 -8.86 14.24
N THR A 79 3.30 -8.28 15.30
CA THR A 79 3.83 -8.99 16.47
C THR A 79 2.89 -8.99 17.66
N ASP A 80 1.68 -8.42 17.55
CA ASP A 80 0.70 -8.40 18.64
C ASP A 80 0.36 -9.82 19.12
N ASP A 81 0.04 -9.94 20.41
CA ASP A 81 -0.20 -11.18 21.13
C ASP A 81 -1.58 -11.12 21.82
N PRO A 82 -2.41 -12.19 21.80
CA PRO A 82 -2.16 -13.54 21.26
C PRO A 82 -2.11 -13.61 19.73
N GLU A 83 -2.88 -12.77 19.03
CA GLU A 83 -2.86 -12.68 17.57
C GLU A 83 -2.91 -11.22 17.10
N PRO A 84 -2.27 -10.91 15.97
CA PRO A 84 -2.41 -9.60 15.34
C PRO A 84 -3.78 -9.43 14.70
N SER A 85 -4.35 -8.23 14.84
CA SER A 85 -5.53 -7.83 14.09
C SER A 85 -5.14 -7.53 12.64
N PHE A 86 -5.81 -8.16 11.68
CA PHE A 86 -5.56 -7.91 10.26
C PHE A 86 -6.86 -7.83 9.47
N GLN A 87 -6.83 -7.06 8.38
CA GLN A 87 -7.88 -7.00 7.37
C GLN A 87 -7.42 -7.74 6.11
N LEU A 88 -8.31 -8.57 5.55
CA LEU A 88 -8.13 -9.16 4.22
C LEU A 88 -9.27 -8.69 3.31
N SER A 89 -8.92 -7.88 2.31
CA SER A 89 -9.86 -7.37 1.31
C SER A 89 -9.70 -8.11 0.00
N GLU A 90 -10.81 -8.58 -0.56
CA GLU A 90 -10.87 -9.19 -1.88
C GLU A 90 -11.39 -8.16 -2.90
N ILE A 91 -10.69 -8.05 -4.02
CA ILE A 91 -11.02 -7.13 -5.11
C ILE A 91 -11.33 -7.97 -6.33
N GLU A 92 -12.56 -7.86 -6.82
CA GLU A 92 -12.99 -8.49 -8.06
C GLU A 92 -12.67 -7.62 -9.27
N GLY A 93 -12.29 -8.28 -10.36
CA GLY A 93 -11.97 -7.66 -11.63
C GLY A 93 -10.50 -7.30 -11.83
N TYR A 94 -10.22 -6.72 -13.00
CA TYR A 94 -8.88 -6.39 -13.44
C TYR A 94 -8.42 -5.08 -12.79
N VAL A 95 -7.64 -5.17 -11.71
CA VAL A 95 -6.98 -3.99 -11.13
C VAL A 95 -6.04 -3.38 -12.18
N SER A 96 -6.32 -2.15 -12.58
CA SER A 96 -5.58 -1.40 -13.59
C SER A 96 -4.47 -0.57 -12.96
N GLU A 97 -4.74 0.04 -11.82
CA GLU A 97 -3.80 0.85 -11.04
C GLU A 97 -3.98 0.55 -9.55
N LEU A 98 -2.87 0.51 -8.81
CA LEU A 98 -2.83 0.21 -7.38
C LEU A 98 -1.77 1.09 -6.71
N ALA A 99 -2.14 1.72 -5.60
CA ALA A 99 -1.24 2.43 -4.74
C ALA A 99 -1.28 1.85 -3.32
N VAL A 100 -0.11 1.65 -2.72
CA VAL A 100 0.07 1.19 -1.33
C VAL A 100 1.01 2.16 -0.64
N PHE A 101 0.67 2.61 0.57
CA PHE A 101 1.42 3.65 1.26
C PHE A 101 1.37 3.51 2.78
N THR A 102 2.35 4.14 3.45
CA THR A 102 2.43 4.27 4.91
C THR A 102 1.61 5.46 5.41
N ASP A 103 1.36 5.47 6.72
CA ASP A 103 0.75 6.53 7.52
C ASP A 103 1.26 7.94 7.23
N GLY A 104 2.57 8.07 7.01
CA GLY A 104 3.22 9.37 6.77
C GLY A 104 2.63 10.19 5.61
N ILE A 105 1.78 9.64 4.73
CA ILE A 105 1.04 10.40 3.72
C ILE A 105 -0.49 10.23 3.76
N GLU A 106 -1.07 9.50 4.71
CA GLU A 106 -2.50 9.21 4.73
C GLU A 106 -3.37 10.48 4.71
N HIS A 107 -3.08 11.43 5.59
CA HIS A 107 -3.81 12.70 5.69
C HIS A 107 -3.72 13.57 4.43
N LEU A 108 -2.78 13.27 3.52
CA LEU A 108 -2.64 13.97 2.23
C LEU A 108 -3.47 13.33 1.13
N VAL A 109 -3.70 12.02 1.21
CA VAL A 109 -4.18 11.21 0.09
C VAL A 109 -5.51 10.54 0.37
N LEU A 110 -6.00 10.60 1.61
CA LEU A 110 -7.30 10.08 2.02
C LEU A 110 -8.22 11.22 2.50
N ASN A 111 -9.51 11.06 2.23
CA ASN A 111 -10.56 11.86 2.82
C ASN A 111 -11.22 11.07 3.95
N TYR A 112 -10.90 11.41 5.19
CA TYR A 112 -11.42 10.71 6.37
C TYR A 112 -12.92 10.94 6.59
N SER A 113 -13.47 12.09 6.16
CA SER A 113 -14.89 12.38 6.30
C SER A 113 -15.75 11.51 5.39
N THR A 114 -15.29 11.26 4.16
CA THR A 114 -16.01 10.42 3.18
C THR A 114 -15.50 8.98 3.12
N ARG A 115 -14.46 8.64 3.89
CA ARG A 115 -13.75 7.36 3.84
C ARG A 115 -13.37 6.96 2.41
N SER A 116 -12.78 7.89 1.67
CA SER A 116 -12.42 7.69 0.26
C SER A 116 -10.98 8.09 -0.02
N ALA A 117 -10.43 7.60 -1.14
CA ALA A 117 -9.21 8.15 -1.71
C ALA A 117 -9.41 9.61 -2.12
N PHE A 118 -8.33 10.39 -2.22
CA PHE A 118 -8.32 11.72 -2.81
C PHE A 118 -7.88 11.65 -4.29
N PRO A 119 -8.83 11.62 -5.26
CA PRO A 119 -8.51 11.32 -6.66
C PRO A 119 -7.47 12.23 -7.32
N PRO A 120 -7.43 13.57 -7.08
CA PRO A 120 -6.43 14.45 -7.69
C PRO A 120 -4.99 14.02 -7.44
N PHE A 121 -4.69 13.48 -6.24
CA PHE A 121 -3.36 12.98 -5.93
C PHE A 121 -3.01 11.77 -6.80
N PHE A 122 -3.85 10.73 -6.78
CA PHE A 122 -3.56 9.49 -7.50
C PHE A 122 -3.57 9.69 -9.02
N ASN A 123 -4.52 10.47 -9.56
CA ASN A 123 -4.56 10.81 -10.97
C ASN A 123 -3.27 11.49 -11.44
N ARG A 124 -2.72 12.39 -10.63
CA ARG A 124 -1.42 13.04 -10.90
C ARG A 124 -0.27 12.05 -10.80
N MET A 125 -0.23 11.19 -9.79
CA MET A 125 0.84 10.21 -9.63
C MET A 125 0.89 9.19 -10.78
N PHE A 126 -0.27 8.84 -11.34
CA PHE A 126 -0.37 7.89 -12.46
C PHE A 126 -0.30 8.54 -13.86
N SER A 127 -0.26 9.87 -13.99
CA SER A 127 -0.19 10.55 -15.29
C SER A 127 1.05 10.15 -16.11
N ASP A 128 2.17 9.97 -15.41
CA ASP A 128 3.50 9.79 -16.00
C ASP A 128 3.84 8.31 -16.25
N PHE A 129 2.97 7.38 -15.82
CA PHE A 129 3.13 5.93 -16.03
C PHE A 129 3.03 5.50 -17.50
N ARG A 130 2.66 6.41 -18.42
CA ARG A 130 2.54 6.11 -19.84
C ARG A 130 3.87 5.84 -20.56
N SER A 131 5.00 6.15 -19.92
CA SER A 131 6.29 6.32 -20.63
C SER A 131 7.38 5.27 -20.32
N GLY A 132 7.07 4.12 -19.71
CA GLY A 132 8.11 3.14 -19.35
C GLY A 132 7.56 1.72 -19.33
N GLY A 133 8.31 0.78 -19.93
CA GLY A 133 7.93 -0.61 -20.09
C GLY A 133 7.68 -1.39 -18.79
N ILE A 134 7.61 -2.71 -18.89
CA ILE A 134 7.09 -3.68 -17.89
C ILE A 134 7.88 -3.74 -16.55
N ARG A 135 8.80 -2.82 -16.27
CA ARG A 135 9.74 -2.89 -15.13
C ARG A 135 9.75 -1.63 -14.28
N LYS A 136 10.36 -1.74 -13.09
CA LYS A 136 10.61 -0.63 -12.15
C LYS A 136 11.19 0.58 -12.89
N ASN A 137 10.46 1.70 -12.88
CA ASN A 137 10.90 2.93 -13.51
C ASN A 137 11.73 3.77 -12.53
N ARG A 138 13.05 3.61 -12.56
CA ARG A 138 13.99 4.32 -11.66
C ARG A 138 13.90 5.84 -11.76
N LYS A 139 13.56 6.37 -12.94
CA LYS A 139 13.40 7.83 -13.13
C LYS A 139 12.16 8.31 -12.38
N LEU A 140 11.04 7.61 -12.56
CA LEU A 140 9.79 7.93 -11.86
C LEU A 140 9.93 7.75 -10.35
N SER A 141 10.62 6.70 -9.89
CA SER A 141 10.92 6.52 -8.45
C SER A 141 11.71 7.69 -7.87
N ARG A 142 12.70 8.23 -8.60
CA ARG A 142 13.44 9.42 -8.16
C ARG A 142 12.58 10.68 -8.16
N GLN A 143 11.74 10.87 -9.17
CA GLN A 143 10.80 12.00 -9.22
C GLN A 143 9.80 11.94 -8.06
N LEU A 144 9.27 10.75 -7.77
CA LEU A 144 8.37 10.53 -6.66
C LEU A 144 9.07 10.79 -5.32
N CYS A 145 10.29 10.28 -5.13
CA CYS A 145 11.09 10.56 -3.94
C CYS A 145 11.33 12.06 -3.74
N ASN A 146 11.69 12.80 -4.80
CA ASN A 146 11.88 14.25 -4.72
C ASN A 146 10.58 14.99 -4.37
N TYR A 147 9.44 14.53 -4.90
CA TYR A 147 8.14 15.10 -4.58
C TYR A 147 7.74 14.85 -3.12
N LEU A 148 7.92 13.62 -2.62
CA LEU A 148 7.61 13.26 -1.23
C LEU A 148 8.51 13.99 -0.22
N ASN A 149 9.74 14.33 -0.61
CA ASN A 149 10.66 15.16 0.18
C ASN A 149 10.50 16.67 -0.05
N GLY A 150 9.53 17.09 -0.88
CA GLY A 150 9.29 18.50 -1.19
C GLY A 150 8.43 19.21 -0.13
N PRO A 151 8.48 20.56 -0.06
CA PRO A 151 7.72 21.33 0.93
C PRO A 151 6.22 21.04 0.90
N SER A 152 5.65 20.80 -0.29
CA SER A 152 4.22 20.46 -0.42
C SER A 152 3.80 19.21 0.35
N VAL A 153 4.72 18.32 0.69
CA VAL A 153 4.46 17.11 1.48
C VAL A 153 5.00 17.31 2.90
N CYS A 154 6.27 17.71 3.05
CA CYS A 154 6.92 17.83 4.36
C CYS A 154 6.32 18.93 5.26
N ASP A 155 5.71 19.99 4.70
CA ASP A 155 5.04 21.03 5.51
C ASP A 155 3.77 20.49 6.20
N ARG A 156 3.31 19.29 5.84
CA ARG A 156 2.07 18.67 6.32
C ARG A 156 2.28 17.38 7.11
N THR A 157 3.51 16.87 7.14
CA THR A 157 3.88 15.60 7.81
C THR A 157 5.39 15.58 8.03
N ASP A 158 5.79 15.29 9.26
CA ASP A 158 7.18 15.07 9.68
C ASP A 158 7.57 13.59 9.74
N ASP A 159 6.63 12.68 9.46
CA ASP A 159 6.80 11.23 9.53
C ASP A 159 7.45 10.61 8.28
N ASP A 160 7.91 9.37 8.35
CA ASP A 160 8.52 8.66 7.23
C ASP A 160 7.50 8.30 6.13
N LYS A 161 7.87 8.57 4.88
CA LYS A 161 6.93 8.55 3.75
C LYS A 161 7.29 7.46 2.75
N THR A 162 6.42 6.47 2.60
CA THR A 162 6.56 5.44 1.57
C THR A 162 5.31 5.37 0.69
N LEU A 163 5.52 5.36 -0.63
CA LEU A 163 4.47 5.16 -1.63
C LEU A 163 4.95 4.17 -2.71
N LEU A 164 4.21 3.09 -2.88
CA LEU A 164 4.33 2.15 -3.98
C LEU A 164 3.19 2.37 -4.96
N LEU A 165 3.52 2.48 -6.24
CA LEU A 165 2.57 2.65 -7.34
C LEU A 165 2.80 1.52 -8.35
N ALA A 166 1.72 0.83 -8.71
CA ALA A 166 1.72 -0.24 -9.70
C ALA A 166 0.62 -0.01 -10.73
N ARG A 167 0.94 -0.23 -11.99
CA ARG A 167 -0.01 -0.15 -13.11
C ARG A 167 0.07 -1.41 -13.95
N ARG A 168 -1.08 -1.98 -14.28
CA ARG A 168 -1.19 -3.06 -15.26
C ARG A 168 -0.93 -2.50 -16.65
N ILE A 169 0.04 -3.08 -17.35
CA ILE A 169 0.25 -2.83 -18.77
C ILE A 169 -0.59 -3.85 -19.52
N LEU A 170 -1.60 -3.38 -20.25
CA LEU A 170 -2.30 -4.22 -21.21
C LEU A 170 -1.35 -4.42 -22.39
N ASN A 171 -1.01 -5.66 -22.72
CA ASN A 171 -0.34 -5.96 -23.97
C ASN A 171 -1.30 -5.53 -25.09
N VAL A 172 -0.99 -4.42 -25.76
CA VAL A 172 -1.60 -4.11 -27.05
C VAL A 172 -1.15 -5.23 -27.98
N ALA A 173 -2.10 -6.02 -28.51
CA ALA A 173 -1.81 -7.00 -29.53
C ALA A 173 -1.00 -6.32 -30.67
N PRO A 174 -0.01 -6.99 -31.28
CA PRO A 174 0.74 -6.38 -32.38
C PRO A 174 -0.26 -5.93 -33.45
N GLN A 175 -0.18 -4.65 -33.83
CA GLN A 175 -0.94 -4.12 -34.96
C GLN A 175 -0.63 -5.02 -36.16
N LYS A 176 -1.62 -5.81 -36.59
CA LYS A 176 -1.57 -6.43 -37.91
C LYS A 176 -1.58 -5.29 -38.90
N HIS A 177 -0.40 -4.94 -39.43
CA HIS A 177 -0.34 -4.15 -40.65
C HIS A 177 -1.10 -4.92 -41.74
N LEU A 178 -1.95 -4.16 -42.43
CA LEU A 178 -2.82 -4.57 -43.54
C LEU A 178 -2.11 -5.46 -44.56
#